data_AF-A0A7W8A5V5-F1
#
_entry.id   AF-A0A7W8A5V5-F1
#
_cell.length_a   1.000
_cell.length_b   1.000
_cell.length_c   1.000
_cell.angle_alpha   90.00
_cell.angle_beta   90.00
_cell.angle_gamma   90.00
#
_symmetry.space_group_name_H-M   'P 1'
#
loop_
_entity.id
_entity.type
_entity.pdbx_description
1 polymer ?
#
loop_
_entity_poly.entity_id
_entity_poly.type
_entity_poly.pdbx_seq_one_letter_code
_entity_poly.pdbx_strand_id
1 'polypeptide(L)'
;MILSIILFLVAPGVFVGLLCGSVFFASEAARLSPVVRLAARDVALGGHRTAAPIAVTMVLTACAIVVTSVAVAQSAQGRAWYVPQARHGALLVKLSNADPAVTRAALQREVPADSVVQRDQTTQDRHFGVDVEGVDLPDVEGVIPPGFIGDKALLRYLTGNAATPYDEGTAVVVTPHDLDVDTVTIRYSLRTDDDGAAARTKSLPATVVKSPDRQVNEVFIPTTVIRVLGLAPEAESLIVDPSRHRTTAAEQERVQRRLTDDAYTFLELGYQAPVA
;
A
#
# COMPACT_ATOMS: atom_id res chain seq x y z
N MET A 1 -10.69 -2.40 -24.58
CA MET A 1 -10.51 -3.69 -23.87
C MET A 1 -11.82 -4.33 -23.42
N ILE A 2 -12.75 -3.59 -22.79
CA ILE A 2 -14.06 -4.09 -22.31
C ILE A 2 -14.93 -4.67 -23.45
N LEU A 3 -14.96 -4.01 -24.62
CA LEU A 3 -15.75 -4.46 -25.78
C LEU A 3 -15.27 -5.82 -26.34
N SER A 4 -13.97 -6.10 -26.27
CA SER A 4 -13.39 -7.37 -26.74
C SER A 4 -13.70 -8.54 -25.79
N ILE A 5 -13.84 -8.28 -24.49
CA ILE A 5 -14.20 -9.30 -23.48
C ILE A 5 -15.68 -9.70 -23.64
N ILE A 6 -16.57 -8.73 -23.91
CA ILE A 6 -17.99 -9.00 -24.14
C ILE A 6 -18.19 -9.79 -25.44
N LEU A 7 -17.47 -9.44 -26.51
CA LEU A 7 -17.56 -10.16 -27.79
C LEU A 7 -17.04 -11.61 -27.69
N PHE A 8 -16.02 -11.86 -26.87
CA PHE A 8 -15.43 -13.19 -26.68
C PHE A 8 -16.27 -14.11 -25.76
N LEU A 9 -17.13 -13.57 -24.90
CA LEU A 9 -18.01 -14.34 -24.01
C LEU A 9 -19.39 -14.65 -24.63
N VAL A 10 -19.93 -13.73 -25.43
CA VAL A 10 -21.27 -13.91 -26.03
C VAL A 10 -21.23 -14.86 -27.24
N ALA A 11 -20.16 -14.82 -28.05
CA ALA A 11 -20.04 -15.64 -29.24
C ALA A 11 -19.99 -17.17 -28.98
N PRO A 12 -19.23 -17.70 -27.99
CA PRO A 12 -19.22 -19.12 -27.71
C PRO A 12 -20.43 -19.61 -26.89
N GLY A 13 -21.04 -18.76 -26.06
CA GLY A 13 -22.19 -19.17 -25.22
C GLY A 13 -23.42 -19.58 -26.05
N VAL A 14 -23.71 -18.84 -27.12
CA VAL A 14 -24.78 -19.18 -28.08
C VAL A 14 -24.42 -20.44 -28.86
N PHE A 15 -23.14 -20.63 -29.21
CA PHE A 15 -22.67 -21.75 -30.01
C PHE A 15 -22.60 -23.08 -29.22
N VAL A 16 -22.18 -23.03 -27.95
CA VAL A 16 -22.10 -24.19 -27.05
C VAL A 16 -23.50 -24.64 -26.60
N GLY A 17 -24.43 -23.70 -26.34
CA GLY A 17 -25.83 -24.06 -26.06
C GLY A 17 -26.50 -24.80 -27.24
N LEU A 18 -26.19 -24.39 -28.47
CA LEU A 18 -26.73 -25.00 -29.69
C LEU A 18 -26.08 -26.36 -30.03
N LEU A 19 -24.78 -26.51 -29.77
CA LEU A 19 -24.02 -27.75 -30.03
C LEU A 19 -24.19 -28.80 -28.92
N CYS A 20 -24.25 -28.41 -27.65
CA CYS A 20 -24.48 -29.36 -26.55
C CYS A 20 -25.93 -29.84 -26.51
N GLY A 21 -26.91 -28.97 -26.81
CA GLY A 21 -28.33 -29.32 -26.73
C GLY A 21 -28.81 -30.36 -27.74
N SER A 22 -28.11 -30.56 -28.86
CA SER A 22 -28.62 -31.37 -29.98
C SER A 22 -27.91 -32.72 -30.18
N VAL A 23 -26.62 -32.87 -29.84
CA VAL A 23 -25.86 -34.08 -30.23
C VAL A 23 -25.31 -34.88 -29.04
N PHE A 24 -24.95 -34.24 -27.92
CA PHE A 24 -24.34 -34.95 -26.78
C PHE A 24 -25.34 -35.51 -25.76
N PHE A 25 -26.47 -34.83 -25.52
CA PHE A 25 -27.44 -35.29 -24.51
C PHE A 25 -28.23 -36.54 -24.92
N ALA A 26 -28.37 -36.83 -26.22
CA ALA A 26 -29.23 -37.92 -26.68
C ALA A 26 -28.64 -39.32 -26.41
N SER A 27 -27.31 -39.49 -26.46
CA SER A 27 -26.66 -40.80 -26.28
C SER A 27 -26.39 -41.15 -24.81
N GLU A 28 -26.15 -40.16 -23.95
CA GLU A 28 -25.93 -40.38 -22.51
C GLU A 28 -27.21 -40.33 -21.67
N ALA A 29 -28.30 -39.74 -22.18
CA ALA A 29 -29.57 -39.68 -21.45
C ALA A 29 -30.12 -41.08 -21.07
N ALA A 30 -29.82 -42.12 -21.84
CA ALA A 30 -30.25 -43.49 -21.53
C ALA A 30 -29.70 -44.03 -20.19
N ARG A 31 -28.56 -43.49 -19.71
CA ARG A 31 -27.89 -43.88 -18.46
C ARG A 31 -28.24 -42.99 -17.26
N LEU A 32 -28.96 -41.90 -17.49
CA LEU A 32 -29.37 -40.98 -16.43
C LEU A 32 -30.60 -41.52 -15.69
N SER A 33 -30.79 -41.08 -14.45
CA SER A 33 -31.95 -41.49 -13.64
C SER A 33 -33.26 -41.16 -14.37
N PRO A 34 -34.35 -41.91 -14.12
CA PRO A 34 -35.64 -41.67 -14.78
C PRO A 34 -36.13 -40.22 -14.69
N VAL A 35 -35.83 -39.54 -13.58
CA VAL A 35 -36.18 -38.13 -13.34
C VAL A 35 -35.46 -37.19 -14.30
N VAL A 36 -34.15 -37.38 -14.49
CA VAL A 36 -33.33 -36.53 -15.38
C VAL A 36 -33.71 -36.75 -16.86
N ARG A 37 -34.06 -37.99 -17.24
CA ARG A 37 -34.54 -38.29 -18.60
C ARG A 37 -35.86 -37.59 -18.94
N LEU A 38 -36.80 -37.58 -17.98
CA LEU A 38 -38.08 -36.90 -18.17
C LEU A 38 -37.87 -35.39 -18.33
N ALA A 39 -37.00 -34.79 -17.51
CA ALA A 39 -36.63 -33.38 -17.64
C ALA A 39 -35.96 -33.05 -18.99
N ALA A 40 -35.00 -33.88 -19.44
CA ALA A 40 -34.34 -33.70 -20.73
C ALA A 40 -35.31 -33.82 -21.92
N ARG A 41 -36.26 -34.75 -21.85
CA ARG A 41 -37.32 -34.91 -22.86
C ARG A 41 -38.25 -33.70 -22.90
N ASP A 42 -38.61 -33.15 -21.75
CA ASP A 42 -39.45 -31.96 -21.65
C ASP A 42 -38.76 -30.72 -22.23
N VAL A 43 -37.45 -30.58 -21.99
CA VAL A 43 -36.60 -29.56 -22.62
C VAL A 43 -36.53 -29.73 -24.14
N ALA A 44 -36.41 -30.96 -24.65
CA ALA A 44 -36.34 -31.24 -26.08
C ALA A 44 -37.66 -30.98 -26.82
N LEU A 45 -38.80 -31.30 -26.21
CA LEU A 45 -40.14 -31.08 -26.79
C LEU A 45 -40.60 -29.61 -26.68
N GLY A 46 -40.18 -28.92 -25.61
CA GLY A 46 -40.52 -27.52 -25.32
C GLY A 46 -39.41 -26.52 -25.62
N GLY A 47 -38.47 -26.82 -26.52
CA GLY A 47 -37.20 -26.12 -26.69
C GLY A 47 -37.27 -24.58 -26.80
N HIS A 48 -38.35 -24.03 -27.38
CA HIS A 48 -38.56 -22.58 -27.48
C HIS A 48 -38.92 -21.93 -26.12
N ARG A 49 -39.53 -22.66 -25.19
CA ARG A 49 -39.91 -22.18 -23.85
C ARG A 49 -38.79 -22.35 -22.82
N THR A 50 -37.92 -23.34 -23.02
CA THR A 50 -36.80 -23.66 -22.12
C THR A 50 -35.50 -22.96 -22.51
N ALA A 51 -35.34 -22.57 -23.79
CA ALA A 51 -34.15 -21.85 -24.25
C ALA A 51 -33.94 -20.49 -23.57
N ALA A 52 -35.00 -19.69 -23.40
CA ALA A 52 -34.90 -18.37 -22.78
C ALA A 52 -34.38 -18.41 -21.32
N PRO A 53 -34.95 -19.22 -20.40
CA PRO A 53 -34.42 -19.31 -19.03
C PRO A 53 -33.01 -19.92 -18.96
N ILE A 54 -32.67 -20.87 -19.85
CA ILE A 54 -31.30 -21.41 -19.94
C ILE A 54 -30.32 -20.31 -20.38
N ALA A 55 -30.66 -19.53 -21.41
CA ALA A 55 -29.82 -18.42 -21.86
C ALA A 55 -29.65 -17.37 -20.75
N VAL A 56 -30.72 -17.01 -20.05
CA VAL A 56 -30.67 -16.06 -18.92
C VAL A 56 -29.76 -16.59 -17.82
N THR A 57 -29.89 -17.85 -17.42
CA THR A 57 -29.03 -18.44 -16.38
C THR A 57 -27.57 -18.49 -16.83
N MET A 58 -27.27 -18.88 -18.07
CA MET A 58 -25.90 -18.84 -18.61
C MET A 58 -25.31 -17.43 -18.61
N VAL A 59 -26.08 -16.42 -19.02
CA VAL A 59 -25.65 -15.01 -19.01
C VAL A 59 -25.41 -14.53 -17.58
N LEU A 60 -26.31 -14.82 -16.65
CA LEU A 60 -26.16 -14.44 -15.24
C LEU A 60 -24.93 -15.10 -14.61
N THR A 61 -24.70 -16.40 -14.86
CA THR A 61 -23.50 -17.10 -14.39
C THR A 61 -22.24 -16.50 -15.01
N ALA A 62 -22.23 -16.21 -16.32
CA ALA A 62 -21.10 -15.57 -16.98
C ALA A 62 -20.81 -14.18 -16.38
N CYS A 63 -21.83 -13.36 -16.17
CA CYS A 63 -21.68 -12.06 -15.51
C CYS A 63 -21.13 -12.21 -14.09
N ALA A 64 -21.62 -13.16 -13.31
CA ALA A 64 -21.12 -13.43 -11.95
C ALA A 64 -19.63 -13.84 -11.96
N ILE A 65 -19.21 -14.69 -12.91
CA ILE A 65 -17.80 -15.08 -13.06
C ILE A 65 -16.93 -13.87 -13.44
N VAL A 66 -17.40 -13.02 -14.37
CA VAL A 66 -16.66 -11.82 -14.77
C VAL A 66 -16.51 -10.86 -13.60
N VAL A 67 -17.59 -10.56 -12.89
CA VAL A 67 -17.57 -9.63 -11.75
C VAL A 67 -16.63 -10.14 -10.65
N THR A 68 -16.72 -11.43 -10.30
CA THR A 68 -15.84 -12.03 -9.29
C THR A 68 -14.37 -12.05 -9.73
N SER A 69 -14.10 -12.35 -11.00
CA SER A 69 -12.73 -12.32 -11.55
C SER A 69 -12.13 -10.92 -11.52
N VAL A 70 -12.90 -9.90 -11.90
CA VAL A 70 -12.47 -8.49 -11.85
C VAL A 70 -12.23 -8.06 -10.41
N ALA A 71 -13.12 -8.40 -9.47
CA ALA A 71 -12.96 -8.06 -8.06
C ALA A 71 -11.69 -8.71 -7.45
N VAL A 72 -11.45 -10.00 -7.75
CA VAL A 72 -10.23 -10.70 -7.30
C VAL A 72 -8.99 -10.09 -7.94
N ALA A 73 -9.03 -9.77 -9.24
CA ALA A 73 -7.90 -9.15 -9.93
C ALA A 73 -7.57 -7.76 -9.38
N GLN A 74 -8.57 -6.91 -9.14
CA GLN A 74 -8.39 -5.60 -8.51
C GLN A 74 -7.86 -5.72 -7.09
N SER A 75 -8.33 -6.71 -6.31
CA SER A 75 -7.80 -6.92 -4.97
C SER A 75 -6.37 -7.44 -4.97
N ALA A 76 -6.03 -8.35 -5.90
CA ALA A 76 -4.68 -8.84 -6.07
C ALA A 76 -3.71 -7.73 -6.53
N GLN A 77 -4.13 -6.89 -7.49
CA GLN A 77 -3.37 -5.73 -7.92
C GLN A 77 -3.19 -4.71 -6.79
N GLY A 78 -4.27 -4.39 -6.08
CA GLY A 78 -4.22 -3.48 -4.94
C GLY A 78 -3.28 -3.98 -3.84
N ARG A 79 -3.27 -5.29 -3.57
CA ARG A 79 -2.32 -5.89 -2.62
C ARG A 79 -0.88 -5.84 -3.13
N ALA A 80 -0.68 -6.05 -4.44
CA ALA A 80 0.66 -6.03 -5.04
C ALA A 80 1.27 -4.62 -5.05
N TRP A 81 0.46 -3.58 -5.18
CA TRP A 81 0.91 -2.18 -5.15
C TRP A 81 0.86 -1.53 -3.77
N TYR A 82 0.37 -2.25 -2.76
CA TYR A 82 0.28 -1.71 -1.42
C TYR A 82 1.67 -1.55 -0.81
N VAL A 83 2.01 -0.31 -0.45
CA VAL A 83 3.21 0.07 0.30
C VAL A 83 2.76 0.57 1.68
N PRO A 84 3.21 -0.06 2.78
CA PRO A 84 2.88 0.40 4.13
C PRO A 84 3.46 1.78 4.38
N GLN A 85 2.67 2.69 4.97
CA GLN A 85 3.14 4.05 5.27
C GLN A 85 3.78 4.18 6.65
N ALA A 86 3.53 3.18 7.50
CA ALA A 86 4.05 3.08 8.85
C ALA A 86 4.17 1.59 9.24
N ARG A 87 4.66 1.31 10.45
CA ARG A 87 4.63 -0.04 11.01
C ARG A 87 3.19 -0.45 11.28
N HIS A 88 2.89 -1.73 11.10
CA HIS A 88 1.55 -2.24 11.37
C HIS A 88 1.09 -1.90 12.79
N GLY A 89 -0.11 -1.35 12.90
CA GLY A 89 -0.75 -0.88 14.13
C GLY A 89 -0.40 0.56 14.53
N ALA A 90 0.53 1.24 13.83
CA ALA A 90 0.88 2.61 14.11
C ALA A 90 -0.24 3.57 13.66
N LEU A 91 -0.54 4.57 14.49
CA LEU A 91 -1.37 5.71 14.09
C LEU A 91 -0.46 6.77 13.48
N LEU A 92 -0.64 7.03 12.18
CA LEU A 92 0.00 8.12 11.46
C LEU A 92 -0.90 9.35 11.47
N VAL A 93 -0.32 10.51 11.73
CA VAL A 93 -0.97 11.81 11.60
C VAL A 93 -0.17 12.63 10.61
N LYS A 94 -0.68 12.80 9.39
CA LYS A 94 0.01 13.60 8.37
C LYS A 94 -0.33 15.07 8.52
N LEU A 95 0.69 15.91 8.35
CA LEU A 95 0.61 17.36 8.47
C LEU A 95 0.67 17.95 7.06
N SER A 96 -0.46 18.45 6.55
CA SER A 96 -0.47 19.10 5.24
C SER A 96 -0.01 20.56 5.37
N ASN A 97 -0.70 21.32 6.23
CA ASN A 97 -0.36 22.72 6.56
C ASN A 97 -0.55 23.01 8.06
N ALA A 98 -0.75 21.96 8.87
CA ALA A 98 -1.02 22.10 10.29
C ALA A 98 0.27 22.43 11.06
N ASP A 99 0.15 23.28 12.08
CA ASP A 99 1.26 23.54 13.01
C ASP A 99 1.61 22.25 13.77
N PRO A 100 2.85 21.71 13.62
CA PRO A 100 3.24 20.46 14.25
C PRO A 100 3.21 20.51 15.78
N ALA A 101 3.46 21.67 16.39
CA ALA A 101 3.43 21.81 17.85
C ALA A 101 1.99 21.77 18.37
N VAL A 102 1.06 22.42 17.67
CA VAL A 102 -0.37 22.38 18.02
C VAL A 102 -0.93 20.98 17.81
N THR A 103 -0.64 20.35 16.67
CA THR A 103 -1.08 18.98 16.35
C THR A 103 -0.52 17.97 17.33
N ARG A 104 0.77 18.09 17.69
CA ARG A 104 1.38 17.26 18.74
C ARG A 104 0.68 17.44 20.07
N ALA A 105 0.44 18.68 20.50
CA ALA A 105 -0.23 18.95 21.77
C ALA A 105 -1.67 18.40 21.78
N ALA A 106 -2.39 18.47 20.65
CA ALA A 106 -3.71 17.88 20.51
C ALA A 106 -3.67 16.35 20.59
N LEU A 107 -2.70 15.72 19.90
CA LEU A 107 -2.48 14.27 19.92
C LEU A 107 -2.14 13.78 21.34
N GLN A 108 -1.23 14.46 22.03
CA GLN A 108 -0.77 14.11 23.39
C GLN A 108 -1.86 14.23 24.48
N ARG A 109 -3.03 14.79 24.17
CA ARG A 109 -4.19 14.74 25.08
C ARG A 109 -4.90 13.40 25.06
N GLU A 110 -4.76 12.64 23.99
CA GLU A 110 -5.43 11.35 23.79
C GLU A 110 -4.45 10.16 23.86
N VAL A 111 -3.17 10.37 23.56
CA VAL A 111 -2.13 9.33 23.60
C VAL A 111 -0.93 9.73 24.48
N PRO A 112 -0.19 8.76 25.05
CA PRO A 112 1.01 9.03 25.83
C PRO A 112 2.07 9.81 25.06
N ALA A 113 2.67 10.84 25.67
CA ALA A 113 3.61 11.71 24.98
C ALA A 113 4.88 11.02 24.48
N ASP A 114 5.35 9.99 25.18
CA ASP A 114 6.51 9.17 24.84
C ASP A 114 6.26 8.16 23.71
N SER A 115 4.99 7.98 23.33
CA SER A 115 4.60 7.17 22.16
C SER A 115 4.61 7.96 20.86
N VAL A 116 4.64 9.30 20.92
CA VAL A 116 4.58 10.17 19.73
C VAL A 116 5.97 10.45 19.19
N VAL A 117 6.19 10.08 17.94
CA VAL A 117 7.43 10.21 17.18
C VAL A 117 7.21 11.17 16.01
N GLN A 118 8.21 11.94 15.62
CA GLN A 118 8.13 12.84 14.46
C GLN A 118 8.92 12.26 13.29
N ARG A 119 8.33 12.32 12.10
CA ARG A 119 9.02 12.17 10.83
C ARG A 119 9.07 13.52 10.14
N ASP A 120 10.26 13.89 9.72
CA ASP A 120 10.53 15.12 8.98
C ASP A 120 10.59 14.82 7.47
N GLN A 121 10.34 15.85 6.68
CA GLN A 121 10.64 15.93 5.26
C GLN A 121 11.46 17.18 4.98
N THR A 122 12.04 17.28 3.79
CA THR A 122 12.57 18.55 3.28
C THR A 122 11.44 19.39 2.68
N THR A 123 11.57 20.71 2.70
CA THR A 123 10.63 21.64 2.03
C THR A 123 10.32 21.16 0.60
N GLN A 124 9.03 21.15 0.22
CA GLN A 124 8.51 20.56 -1.03
C GLN A 124 9.20 21.05 -2.32
N ASP A 125 9.76 22.27 -2.32
CA ASP A 125 10.38 22.88 -3.51
C ASP A 125 11.84 22.46 -3.76
N ARG A 126 12.38 21.52 -2.97
CA ARG A 126 13.77 21.08 -3.05
C ARG A 126 13.86 19.60 -3.36
N HIS A 127 14.73 19.23 -4.31
CA HIS A 127 15.02 17.83 -4.55
C HIS A 127 15.85 17.28 -3.39
N PHE A 128 15.39 16.15 -2.84
CA PHE A 128 16.11 15.37 -1.86
C PHE A 128 15.89 13.89 -2.15
N GLY A 129 16.98 13.13 -2.21
CA GLY A 129 16.92 11.70 -2.46
C GLY A 129 18.11 11.00 -1.83
N VAL A 130 17.88 9.75 -1.44
CA VAL A 130 18.89 8.90 -0.81
C VAL A 130 19.20 7.74 -1.72
N ASP A 131 20.49 7.48 -1.92
CA ASP A 131 21.00 6.39 -2.73
C ASP A 131 21.94 5.54 -1.87
N VAL A 132 21.76 4.22 -1.95
CA VAL A 132 22.55 3.23 -1.23
C VAL A 132 22.92 2.13 -2.20
N GLU A 133 24.22 1.96 -2.41
CA GLU A 133 24.71 0.93 -3.30
C GLU A 133 24.33 -0.46 -2.78
N GLY A 134 23.73 -1.29 -3.64
CA GLY A 134 23.35 -2.66 -3.31
C GLY A 134 22.06 -2.81 -2.50
N VAL A 135 21.31 -1.72 -2.26
CA VAL A 135 19.99 -1.77 -1.60
C VAL A 135 18.91 -1.30 -2.56
N ASP A 136 18.02 -2.21 -2.96
CA ASP A 136 16.80 -1.86 -3.67
C ASP A 136 15.82 -1.20 -2.68
N LEU A 137 15.91 0.13 -2.57
CA LEU A 137 14.94 0.91 -1.82
C LEU A 137 13.60 0.92 -2.58
N PRO A 138 12.45 0.96 -1.88
CA PRO A 138 11.14 0.97 -2.52
C PRO A 138 11.02 2.17 -3.47
N ASP A 139 10.98 1.88 -4.77
CA ASP A 139 10.92 2.87 -5.83
C ASP A 139 9.46 3.31 -6.00
N VAL A 140 9.11 4.48 -5.48
CA VAL A 140 7.76 5.04 -5.62
C VAL A 140 7.74 5.92 -6.86
N GLU A 141 7.28 5.34 -7.98
CA GLU A 141 6.95 6.08 -9.22
C GLU A 141 8.09 6.96 -9.78
N GLY A 142 9.35 6.49 -9.71
CA GLY A 142 10.50 7.21 -10.24
C GLY A 142 10.94 8.41 -9.40
N VAL A 143 10.42 8.55 -8.18
CA VAL A 143 10.87 9.50 -7.17
C VAL A 143 11.87 8.80 -6.27
N ILE A 144 13.11 9.28 -6.24
CA ILE A 144 14.14 8.78 -5.34
C ILE A 144 13.60 8.90 -3.90
N PRO A 145 13.55 7.81 -3.12
CA PRO A 145 12.94 7.84 -1.80
C PRO A 145 13.66 8.88 -0.92
N PRO A 146 12.92 9.76 -0.23
CA PRO A 146 13.51 10.84 0.56
C PRO A 146 14.15 10.36 1.86
N GLY A 147 14.24 9.04 2.08
CA GLY A 147 14.62 8.46 3.37
C GLY A 147 13.68 8.87 4.51
N PHE A 148 14.01 8.41 5.70
CA PHE A 148 13.34 8.77 6.94
C PHE A 148 14.17 9.79 7.70
N ILE A 149 13.76 11.05 7.65
CA ILE A 149 14.46 12.13 8.35
C ILE A 149 13.86 12.28 9.75
N GLY A 150 14.71 12.31 10.78
CA GLY A 150 14.23 12.56 12.13
C GLY A 150 15.29 12.47 13.21
N ASP A 151 14.82 12.29 14.44
CA ASP A 151 15.63 12.20 15.64
C ASP A 151 15.82 10.74 16.11
N LYS A 152 16.43 10.60 17.29
CA LYS A 152 16.63 9.30 17.95
C LYS A 152 15.32 8.54 18.22
N ALA A 153 14.21 9.23 18.45
CA ALA A 153 12.93 8.56 18.69
C ALA A 153 12.42 7.90 17.40
N LEU A 154 12.60 8.54 16.25
CA LEU A 154 12.27 7.95 14.94
C LEU A 154 13.12 6.73 14.63
N LEU A 155 14.43 6.79 14.86
CA LEU A 155 15.30 5.63 14.64
C LEU A 155 14.89 4.42 15.51
N ARG A 156 14.52 4.67 16.77
CA ARG A 156 14.02 3.62 17.67
C ARG A 156 12.70 3.04 17.21
N TYR A 157 11.80 3.87 16.70
CA TYR A 157 10.54 3.42 16.13
C TYR A 157 10.77 2.51 14.92
N LEU A 158 11.67 2.89 14.00
CA LEU A 158 11.99 2.10 12.80
C LEU A 158 12.62 0.76 13.15
N THR A 159 13.54 0.75 14.10
CA THR A 159 14.28 -0.45 14.49
C THR A 159 13.56 -1.30 15.55
N GLY A 160 12.54 -0.77 16.21
CA GLY A 160 11.88 -1.42 17.34
C GLY A 160 12.79 -1.66 18.55
N ASN A 161 14.00 -1.08 18.58
CA ASN A 161 15.01 -1.33 19.59
C ASN A 161 15.51 -0.03 20.22
N ALA A 162 15.32 0.11 21.54
CA ALA A 162 15.74 1.30 22.28
C ALA A 162 17.26 1.47 22.38
N ALA A 163 18.01 0.38 22.21
CA ALA A 163 19.47 0.32 22.28
C ALA A 163 20.15 0.58 20.93
N THR A 164 19.39 0.82 19.86
CA THR A 164 19.95 1.18 18.56
C THR A 164 20.87 2.41 18.72
N PRO A 165 22.15 2.32 18.30
CA PRO A 165 23.06 3.44 18.37
C PRO A 165 22.55 4.59 17.50
N TYR A 166 22.70 5.81 18.01
CA TYR A 166 22.33 7.03 17.32
C TYR A 166 23.52 7.98 17.36
N ASP A 167 23.97 8.37 16.17
CA ASP A 167 25.00 9.37 15.96
C ASP A 167 24.47 10.38 14.93
N GLU A 168 24.60 11.66 15.22
CA GLU A 168 24.08 12.74 14.39
C GLU A 168 24.82 12.88 13.05
N GLY A 169 26.02 12.30 12.92
CA GLY A 169 26.81 12.32 11.69
C GLY A 169 26.66 11.09 10.80
N THR A 170 25.89 10.08 11.23
CA THR A 170 25.88 8.75 10.61
C THR A 170 24.46 8.38 10.17
N ALA A 171 24.31 7.97 8.91
CA ALA A 171 23.06 7.44 8.39
C ALA A 171 22.85 6.01 8.88
N VAL A 172 21.60 5.56 9.03
CA VAL A 172 21.32 4.19 9.45
C VAL A 172 20.44 3.51 8.41
N VAL A 173 20.95 2.45 7.79
CA VAL A 173 20.18 1.61 6.89
C VAL A 173 19.42 0.58 7.72
N VAL A 174 18.10 0.69 7.74
CA VAL A 174 17.20 -0.17 8.49
C VAL A 174 16.58 -1.17 7.53
N THR A 175 17.03 -2.43 7.60
CA THR A 175 16.64 -3.46 6.62
C THR A 175 16.47 -4.82 7.30
N PRO A 176 15.60 -5.72 6.82
CA PRO A 176 15.54 -7.09 7.32
C PRO A 176 16.69 -7.97 6.80
N HIS A 177 17.42 -7.50 5.80
CA HIS A 177 18.47 -8.24 5.11
C HIS A 177 19.84 -8.04 5.75
N ASP A 178 20.71 -9.05 5.64
CA ASP A 178 22.09 -8.92 6.10
C ASP A 178 22.89 -8.29 4.95
N LEU A 179 23.03 -6.96 5.00
CA LEU A 179 23.74 -6.14 4.01
C LEU A 179 24.98 -5.51 4.64
N ASP A 180 26.01 -5.30 3.83
CA ASP A 180 27.21 -4.57 4.22
C ASP A 180 27.19 -3.21 3.51
N VAL A 181 26.89 -2.15 4.26
CA VAL A 181 26.78 -0.78 3.73
C VAL A 181 27.58 0.15 4.60
N ASP A 182 28.68 0.65 4.04
CA ASP A 182 29.58 1.58 4.73
C ASP A 182 29.19 3.05 4.49
N THR A 183 28.46 3.34 3.41
CA THR A 183 28.20 4.71 2.97
C THR A 183 26.84 4.86 2.32
N VAL A 184 26.16 5.95 2.65
CA VAL A 184 24.91 6.41 2.03
C VAL A 184 25.21 7.69 1.25
N THR A 185 24.72 7.78 0.02
CA THR A 185 24.85 8.98 -0.80
C THR A 185 23.54 9.76 -0.81
N ILE A 186 23.57 10.99 -0.31
CA ILE A 186 22.46 11.93 -0.41
C ILE A 186 22.62 12.76 -1.68
N ARG A 187 21.59 12.80 -2.52
CA ARG A 187 21.43 13.74 -3.65
C ARG A 187 20.48 14.85 -3.23
N TYR A 188 20.85 16.11 -3.43
CA TYR A 188 20.01 17.23 -3.05
C TYR A 188 20.19 18.47 -3.93
N SER A 189 19.15 19.31 -3.99
CA SER A 189 19.20 20.66 -4.56
C SER A 189 18.77 21.71 -3.53
N LEU A 190 19.35 22.91 -3.61
CA LEU A 190 18.98 24.02 -2.74
C LEU A 190 18.03 25.02 -3.41
N ARG A 191 17.82 24.87 -4.72
CA ARG A 191 16.97 25.71 -5.57
C ARG A 191 16.17 24.83 -6.52
N THR A 192 14.97 25.29 -6.82
CA THR A 192 14.02 24.62 -7.73
C THR A 192 14.44 24.77 -9.19
N ASP A 193 15.10 25.88 -9.55
CA ASP A 193 15.59 26.15 -10.92
C ASP A 193 16.88 25.40 -11.30
N ASP A 194 17.38 24.50 -10.44
CA ASP A 194 18.60 23.72 -10.67
C ASP A 194 18.34 22.48 -11.55
N ASP A 195 17.23 22.42 -12.30
CA ASP A 195 16.87 21.33 -13.24
C ASP A 195 17.91 21.05 -14.34
N GLY A 196 18.98 21.86 -14.44
CA GLY A 196 20.16 21.62 -15.28
C GLY A 196 21.52 21.66 -14.56
N ALA A 197 21.56 21.98 -13.26
CA ALA A 197 22.80 21.95 -12.48
C ALA A 197 22.90 20.59 -11.78
N ALA A 198 24.08 19.96 -11.85
CA ALA A 198 24.30 18.65 -11.25
C ALA A 198 23.83 18.63 -9.78
N ALA A 199 22.86 17.78 -9.48
CA ALA A 199 22.38 17.56 -8.11
C ALA A 199 23.59 17.38 -7.19
N ARG A 200 23.62 18.14 -6.09
CA ARG A 200 24.75 18.05 -5.15
C ARG A 200 24.70 16.68 -4.48
N THR A 201 25.85 16.06 -4.37
CA THR A 201 25.99 14.78 -3.68
C THR A 201 26.77 14.96 -2.39
N LYS A 202 26.32 14.26 -1.34
CA LYS A 202 27.05 14.12 -0.09
C LYS A 202 27.03 12.67 0.35
N SER A 203 28.21 12.10 0.50
CA SER A 203 28.38 10.79 1.12
C SER A 203 28.42 10.94 2.64
N LEU A 204 27.71 10.05 3.33
CA LEU A 204 27.69 9.93 4.79
C LEU A 204 28.08 8.52 5.21
N PRO A 205 28.83 8.37 6.31
CA PRO A 205 29.05 7.05 6.88
C PRO A 205 27.70 6.43 7.23
N ALA A 206 27.59 5.13 7.05
CA ALA A 206 26.37 4.38 7.30
C ALA A 206 26.60 3.23 8.27
N THR A 207 25.55 2.86 8.99
CA THR A 207 25.51 1.62 9.77
C THR A 207 24.26 0.86 9.39
N VAL A 208 24.38 -0.46 9.25
CA VAL A 208 23.24 -1.33 8.98
C VAL A 208 22.67 -1.84 10.29
N VAL A 209 21.36 -1.70 10.46
CA VAL A 209 20.63 -2.21 11.61
C VAL A 209 19.48 -3.08 11.14
N LYS A 210 19.38 -4.26 11.75
CA LYS A 210 18.31 -5.21 11.43
C LYS A 210 16.96 -4.73 11.95
N SER A 211 15.97 -4.66 11.07
CA SER A 211 14.58 -4.42 11.47
C SER A 211 13.88 -5.73 11.86
N PRO A 212 13.08 -5.76 12.96
CA PRO A 212 12.17 -6.86 13.23
C PRO A 212 10.99 -6.90 12.23
N ASP A 213 10.70 -5.77 11.58
CA ASP A 213 9.66 -5.66 10.57
C ASP A 213 10.22 -5.97 9.18
N ARG A 214 9.68 -7.02 8.54
CA ARG A 214 10.12 -7.47 7.21
C ARG A 214 9.78 -6.49 6.10
N GLN A 215 8.90 -5.52 6.35
CA GLN A 215 8.49 -4.53 5.36
C GLN A 215 9.31 -3.23 5.45
N VAL A 216 10.11 -3.05 6.50
CA VAL A 216 10.92 -1.84 6.67
C VAL A 216 12.27 -2.05 5.99
N ASN A 217 12.45 -1.44 4.81
CA ASN A 217 13.70 -1.38 4.09
C ASN A 217 14.01 0.08 3.72
N GLU A 218 14.55 0.82 4.68
CA GLU A 218 14.57 2.28 4.68
C GLU A 218 15.92 2.85 5.14
N VAL A 219 16.22 4.08 4.75
CA VAL A 219 17.41 4.80 5.21
C VAL A 219 17.00 5.91 6.17
N PHE A 220 17.43 5.80 7.42
CA PHE A 220 17.29 6.85 8.41
C PHE A 220 18.41 7.89 8.30
N ILE A 221 18.04 9.16 8.29
CA ILE A 221 18.96 10.29 8.22
C ILE A 221 18.67 11.24 9.40
N PRO A 222 19.67 11.55 10.24
CA PRO A 222 19.47 12.51 11.32
C PRO A 222 19.08 13.89 10.80
N THR A 223 18.10 14.53 11.44
CA THR A 223 17.68 15.92 11.12
C THR A 223 18.85 16.91 11.13
N THR A 224 19.87 16.69 11.98
CA THR A 224 21.09 17.51 12.02
C THR A 224 21.84 17.50 10.68
N VAL A 225 21.96 16.34 10.01
CA VAL A 225 22.60 16.21 8.70
C VAL A 225 21.90 17.11 7.67
N ILE A 226 20.57 17.04 7.64
CA ILE A 226 19.75 17.83 6.71
C ILE A 226 19.98 19.33 6.90
N ARG A 227 20.04 19.80 8.16
CA ARG A 227 20.35 21.20 8.47
C ARG A 227 21.76 21.60 8.03
N VAL A 228 22.76 20.73 8.22
CA VAL A 228 24.15 20.97 7.78
C VAL A 228 24.24 21.08 6.26
N LEU A 229 23.38 20.38 5.50
CA LEU A 229 23.29 20.50 4.05
C LEU A 229 22.66 21.84 3.59
N GLY A 230 22.14 22.65 4.52
CA GLY A 230 21.44 23.92 4.22
C GLY A 230 19.96 23.72 3.87
N LEU A 231 19.41 22.53 4.14
CA LEU A 231 18.00 22.21 3.97
C LEU A 231 17.23 22.52 5.26
N ALA A 232 15.96 22.92 5.11
CA ALA A 232 15.05 23.14 6.22
C ALA A 232 14.20 21.87 6.40
N PRO A 233 14.41 21.09 7.48
CA PRO A 233 13.53 19.99 7.80
C PRO A 233 12.21 20.52 8.36
N GLU A 234 11.11 20.00 7.85
CA GLU A 234 9.74 20.32 8.24
C GLU A 234 9.05 19.04 8.70
N ALA A 235 8.18 19.14 9.70
CA ALA A 235 7.45 17.97 10.18
C ALA A 235 6.46 17.51 9.11
N GLU A 236 6.66 16.30 8.58
CA GLU A 236 5.76 15.67 7.61
C GLU A 236 4.60 14.97 8.35
N SER A 237 4.95 14.25 9.42
CA SER A 237 3.98 13.46 10.15
C SER A 237 4.38 13.20 11.60
N LEU A 238 3.37 12.94 12.42
CA LEU A 238 3.51 12.39 13.75
C LEU A 238 3.06 10.93 13.74
N ILE A 239 3.82 10.06 14.38
CA ILE A 239 3.60 8.62 14.41
C ILE A 239 3.43 8.20 15.87
N VAL A 240 2.35 7.47 16.17
CA VAL A 240 2.20 6.81 17.48
C VAL A 240 2.80 5.41 17.38
N ASP A 241 3.88 5.16 18.14
CA ASP A 241 4.59 3.88 18.14
C ASP A 241 3.70 2.77 18.72
N PRO A 242 3.32 1.76 17.92
CA PRO A 242 2.44 0.67 18.37
C PRO A 242 3.09 -0.22 19.43
N SER A 243 4.42 -0.16 19.57
CA SER A 243 5.17 -0.86 20.61
C SER A 243 5.03 -0.20 21.99
N ARG A 244 4.58 1.06 22.01
CA ARG A 244 4.40 1.88 23.22
C ARG A 244 2.93 2.09 23.55
N HIS A 245 2.10 2.35 22.55
CA HIS A 245 0.66 2.58 22.70
C HIS A 245 -0.11 1.95 21.54
N ARG A 246 -1.09 1.11 21.85
CA ARG A 246 -1.97 0.53 20.82
C ARG A 246 -3.21 1.40 20.66
N THR A 247 -3.26 2.18 19.59
CA THR A 247 -4.41 3.03 19.27
C THR A 247 -5.66 2.20 18.96
N THR A 248 -6.78 2.55 19.59
CA THR A 248 -8.11 1.98 19.27
C THR A 248 -8.85 2.81 18.22
N ALA A 249 -9.85 2.23 17.54
CA ALA A 249 -10.69 2.99 16.58
C ALA A 249 -11.39 4.19 17.24
N ALA A 250 -11.90 4.01 18.48
CA ALA A 250 -12.52 5.10 19.24
C ALA A 250 -11.51 6.20 19.62
N GLU A 251 -10.24 5.86 19.87
CA GLU A 251 -9.16 6.83 20.07
C GLU A 251 -8.84 7.57 18.79
N GLN A 252 -8.69 6.86 17.66
CA GLN A 252 -8.46 7.47 16.36
C GLN A 252 -9.56 8.48 16.02
N GLU A 253 -10.83 8.14 16.21
CA GLU A 253 -11.95 9.06 15.99
C GLU A 253 -11.91 10.28 16.91
N ARG A 254 -11.47 10.12 18.17
CA ARG A 254 -11.31 11.26 19.10
C ARG A 254 -10.17 12.17 18.67
N VAL A 255 -9.04 11.59 18.25
CA VAL A 255 -7.90 12.33 17.71
C VAL A 255 -8.34 13.08 16.46
N GLN A 256 -8.93 12.39 15.46
CA GLN A 256 -9.37 13.00 14.21
C GLN A 256 -10.32 14.18 14.43
N ARG A 257 -11.23 14.09 15.41
CA ARG A 257 -12.15 15.20 15.76
C ARG A 257 -11.47 16.39 16.43
N ARG A 258 -10.29 16.22 17.03
CA ARG A 258 -9.53 17.29 17.68
C ARG A 258 -8.51 17.95 16.76
N LEU A 259 -8.08 17.24 15.73
CA LEU A 259 -7.17 17.78 14.73
C LEU A 259 -7.89 18.85 13.90
N THR A 260 -7.12 19.81 13.40
CA THR A 260 -7.60 20.77 12.42
C THR A 260 -7.78 20.09 11.06
N ASP A 261 -8.54 20.72 10.16
CA ASP A 261 -8.79 20.19 8.80
C ASP A 261 -7.49 20.01 7.97
N ASP A 262 -6.39 20.63 8.39
CA ASP A 262 -5.06 20.55 7.78
C ASP A 262 -4.23 19.32 8.22
N ALA A 263 -4.80 18.44 9.05
CA ALA A 263 -4.19 17.18 9.46
C ALA A 263 -5.18 16.02 9.36
N TYR A 264 -4.70 14.87 8.90
CA TYR A 264 -5.51 13.65 8.82
C TYR A 264 -4.82 12.48 9.50
N THR A 265 -5.63 11.63 10.12
CA THR A 265 -5.19 10.41 10.77
C THR A 265 -5.36 9.20 9.87
N PHE A 266 -4.41 8.27 9.97
CA PHE A 266 -4.44 7.00 9.28
C PHE A 266 -3.89 5.92 10.22
N LEU A 267 -4.68 4.89 10.49
CA LEU A 267 -4.23 3.73 11.26
C LEU A 267 -3.74 2.66 10.29
N GLU A 268 -2.46 2.31 10.39
CA GLU A 268 -1.86 1.31 9.51
C GLU A 268 -2.30 -0.10 9.91
N LEU A 269 -3.19 -0.70 9.12
CA LEU A 269 -3.75 -2.04 9.35
C LEU A 269 -3.33 -3.06 8.29
N GLY A 270 -2.40 -2.70 7.40
CA GLY A 270 -2.09 -3.49 6.22
C GLY A 270 -3.07 -3.23 5.08
N TYR A 271 -2.87 -3.96 3.97
CA TYR A 271 -3.79 -3.89 2.84
C TYR A 271 -5.21 -4.31 3.23
N GLN A 272 -6.18 -3.42 3.03
CA GLN A 272 -7.60 -3.71 3.14
C GLN A 272 -8.21 -3.74 1.74
N ALA A 273 -8.85 -4.86 1.39
CA ALA A 273 -9.57 -4.94 0.13
C ALA A 273 -10.73 -3.93 0.12
N PRO A 274 -10.97 -3.21 -0.98
CA PRO A 274 -12.12 -2.34 -1.09
C PRO A 274 -13.40 -3.16 -0.87
N VAL A 275 -14.28 -2.66 -0.02
CA VAL A 275 -15.58 -3.29 0.22
C VAL A 275 -16.46 -2.94 -0.99
N ALA A 276 -16.92 -3.97 -1.70
CA ALA A 276 -17.79 -3.84 -2.87
C ALA A 276 -19.23 -3.49 -2.48
#